data_AF-A0AAN7I031-F1
#
_entry.id   AF-A0AAN7I031-F1
#
_cell.length_a   1.000
_cell.length_b   1.000
_cell.length_c   1.000
_cell.angle_alpha   90.00
_cell.angle_beta   90.00
_cell.angle_gamma   90.00
#
_symmetry.space_group_name_H-M   'P 1'
#
loop_
_entity.id
_entity.type
_entity.pdbx_description
1 polymer ?
#
loop_
_entity_poly.entity_id
_entity_poly.type
_entity_poly.pdbx_seq_one_letter_code
_entity_poly.pdbx_strand_id
1 'polypeptide(L)'
;MSRTMKYITGLVLATAFTALVSAAGEEDVFELQPEIHHVFRAAEKMPPASFSKLFTLITLSPWLVLLGGWLQLGITPAKVISELVSGPTVRAVSIAAFVTSLLAVEYLFYLYWTQLNLFQTLTYLSGLTVITFFAGQRALSSIQSRRISNELKK
;
A
#
# COMPACT_ATOMS: atom_id res chain seq x y z
N MET A 1 -78.91 6.57 -12.19
CA MET A 1 -77.66 7.35 -12.26
C MET A 1 -77.98 8.73 -12.79
N SER A 2 -77.87 9.78 -11.95
CA SER A 2 -78.33 11.14 -12.28
C SER A 2 -77.56 11.71 -13.48
N ARG A 3 -78.23 12.52 -14.31
CA ARG A 3 -77.60 13.19 -15.46
C ARG A 3 -76.31 13.93 -15.06
N THR A 4 -76.28 14.51 -13.87
CA THR A 4 -75.11 15.20 -13.30
C THR A 4 -73.89 14.31 -13.12
N MET A 5 -74.06 13.06 -12.73
CA MET A 5 -72.95 12.11 -12.54
C MET A 5 -72.21 11.84 -13.86
N LYS A 6 -72.96 11.73 -14.97
CA LYS A 6 -72.41 11.45 -16.31
C LYS A 6 -71.56 12.60 -16.85
N TYR A 7 -71.96 13.85 -16.60
CA TYR A 7 -71.17 15.02 -16.99
C TYR A 7 -69.87 15.12 -16.19
N ILE A 8 -69.91 14.80 -14.89
CA ILE A 8 -68.73 14.83 -14.03
C ILE A 8 -67.75 13.73 -14.44
N THR A 9 -68.22 12.50 -14.71
CA THR A 9 -67.33 11.44 -15.21
C THR A 9 -66.76 11.76 -16.58
N GLY A 10 -67.56 12.37 -17.47
CA GLY A 10 -67.09 12.83 -18.78
C GLY A 10 -66.01 13.90 -18.67
N LEU A 11 -66.16 14.87 -17.76
CA LEU A 11 -65.18 15.93 -17.54
C LEU A 11 -63.88 15.39 -16.94
N VAL A 12 -63.98 14.47 -15.97
CA VAL A 12 -62.81 13.80 -15.36
C VAL A 12 -62.08 12.92 -16.37
N LEU A 13 -62.82 12.22 -17.24
CA LEU A 13 -62.22 11.38 -18.27
C LEU A 13 -61.53 12.25 -19.35
N ALA A 14 -62.14 13.37 -19.74
CA ALA A 14 -61.57 14.30 -20.71
C ALA A 14 -60.29 14.97 -20.17
N THR A 15 -60.27 15.36 -18.89
CA THR A 15 -59.09 15.93 -18.23
C THR A 15 -57.99 14.90 -18.00
N ALA A 16 -58.34 13.67 -17.61
CA ALA A 16 -57.38 12.58 -17.52
C ALA A 16 -56.78 12.20 -18.88
N PHE A 17 -57.58 12.25 -19.96
CA PHE A 17 -57.12 11.96 -21.31
C PHE A 17 -56.16 13.04 -21.85
N THR A 18 -56.44 14.32 -21.58
CA THR A 18 -55.52 15.41 -21.96
C THR A 18 -54.21 15.34 -21.18
N ALA A 19 -54.25 14.99 -19.89
CA ALA A 19 -53.03 14.79 -19.09
C ALA A 19 -52.20 13.57 -19.57
N LEU A 20 -52.86 12.49 -20.01
CA LEU A 20 -52.18 11.30 -20.55
C LEU A 20 -51.52 11.58 -21.90
N VAL A 21 -52.18 12.37 -22.77
CA VAL A 21 -51.63 12.78 -24.08
C VAL A 21 -50.39 13.66 -23.92
N SER A 22 -50.33 14.51 -22.89
CA SER A 22 -49.13 15.31 -22.60
C SER A 22 -47.95 14.49 -22.05
N ALA A 23 -48.20 13.29 -21.52
CA ALA A 23 -47.18 12.39 -20.97
C ALA A 23 -46.66 11.36 -21.99
N ALA A 24 -47.45 11.05 -23.02
CA ALA A 24 -47.02 10.27 -24.17
C ALA A 24 -46.24 11.21 -25.09
N GLY A 25 -44.90 11.20 -24.97
CA GLY A 25 -43.98 12.17 -25.57
C GLY A 25 -44.37 12.66 -26.96
N GLU A 26 -44.34 13.98 -27.11
CA GLU A 26 -44.57 14.71 -28.36
C GLU A 26 -43.64 14.18 -29.46
N GLU A 27 -44.12 14.21 -30.70
CA GLU A 27 -43.38 13.94 -31.94
C GLU A 27 -41.94 14.51 -31.86
N ASP A 28 -40.95 14.01 -32.62
CA ASP A 28 -39.54 14.45 -32.58
C ASP A 28 -39.39 15.95 -32.95
N VAL A 29 -39.74 16.83 -32.02
CA VAL A 29 -39.64 18.28 -32.12
C VAL A 29 -38.20 18.62 -31.77
N PHE A 30 -37.48 19.18 -32.74
CA PHE A 30 -36.08 19.61 -32.59
C PHE A 30 -35.98 20.84 -31.66
N GLU A 31 -36.30 20.64 -30.38
CA GLU A 31 -36.17 21.60 -29.30
C GLU A 31 -34.96 21.29 -28.42
N LEU A 32 -34.40 22.33 -27.81
CA LEU A 32 -33.24 22.19 -26.94
C LEU A 32 -33.67 21.48 -25.64
N GLN A 33 -33.17 20.27 -25.40
CA GLN A 33 -33.43 19.54 -24.16
C GLN A 33 -32.73 20.19 -22.97
N PRO A 34 -33.30 20.05 -21.75
CA PRO A 34 -32.65 20.54 -20.54
C PRO A 34 -31.29 19.85 -20.33
N GLU A 35 -30.32 20.61 -19.83
CA GLU A 35 -28.99 20.09 -19.53
C GLU A 35 -29.05 19.04 -18.40
N ILE A 36 -28.45 17.87 -18.63
CA ILE A 36 -28.39 16.79 -17.64
C ILE A 36 -27.17 16.99 -16.75
N HIS A 37 -27.38 17.25 -15.46
CA HIS A 37 -26.30 17.31 -14.48
C HIS A 37 -26.03 15.94 -13.85
N HIS A 38 -24.82 15.41 -14.02
CA HIS A 38 -24.39 14.20 -13.32
C HIS A 38 -24.15 14.49 -11.83
N VAL A 39 -24.87 13.82 -10.94
CA VAL A 39 -24.68 13.95 -9.48
C VAL A 39 -23.61 12.96 -9.03
N PHE A 40 -22.45 13.46 -8.64
CA PHE A 40 -21.38 12.65 -8.07
C PHE A 40 -21.76 12.15 -6.67
N ARG A 41 -21.24 10.97 -6.32
CA ARG A 41 -21.34 10.44 -4.96
C ARG A 41 -20.61 11.35 -3.99
N ALA A 42 -21.22 11.61 -2.82
CA ALA A 42 -20.56 12.32 -1.74
C ALA A 42 -19.29 11.58 -1.27
N ALA A 43 -18.25 12.32 -0.93
CA ALA A 43 -17.02 11.76 -0.40
C ALA A 43 -17.27 10.98 0.90
N GLU A 44 -16.59 9.86 1.08
CA GLU A 44 -16.71 9.05 2.29
C GLU A 44 -16.11 9.78 3.50
N LYS A 45 -16.77 9.67 4.65
CA LYS A 45 -16.34 10.33 5.89
C LYS A 45 -15.10 9.61 6.46
N MET A 46 -13.95 10.28 6.42
CA MET A 46 -12.72 9.77 7.02
C MET A 46 -12.66 10.03 8.54
N PRO A 47 -12.00 9.15 9.32
CA PRO A 47 -11.76 9.39 10.74
C PRO A 47 -10.82 10.58 10.98
N PRO A 48 -10.85 11.19 12.19
CA PRO A 48 -9.99 12.31 12.52
C PRO A 48 -8.51 11.92 12.50
N ALA A 49 -7.67 12.75 11.88
CA ALA A 49 -6.23 12.47 11.70
C ALA A 49 -5.47 12.22 13.01
N SER A 50 -5.90 12.85 14.12
CA SER A 50 -5.30 12.64 15.45
C SER A 50 -5.45 11.20 15.93
N PHE A 51 -6.59 10.56 15.66
CA PHE A 51 -6.84 9.17 16.03
C PHE A 51 -5.93 8.23 15.21
N SER A 52 -5.84 8.43 13.90
CA SER A 52 -4.96 7.65 13.04
C SER A 52 -3.49 7.75 13.48
N LYS A 53 -3.01 8.96 13.83
CA LYS A 53 -1.64 9.17 14.32
C LYS A 53 -1.36 8.42 15.63
N LEU A 54 -2.30 8.43 16.57
CA LEU A 54 -2.16 7.71 17.84
C LEU A 54 -1.99 6.20 17.60
N PHE A 55 -2.82 5.61 16.76
CA PHE A 55 -2.73 4.18 16.44
C PHE A 55 -1.46 3.83 15.66
N THR A 56 -0.99 4.71 14.76
CA THR A 56 0.31 4.51 14.11
C THR A 56 1.45 4.46 15.13
N LEU A 57 1.45 5.33 16.15
CA LEU A 57 2.45 5.30 17.22
C LEU A 57 2.35 4.02 18.07
N ILE A 58 1.13 3.57 18.37
CA ILE A 58 0.91 2.31 19.10
C ILE A 58 1.46 1.13 18.29
N THR A 59 1.21 1.08 16.98
CA THR A 59 1.74 0.03 16.08
C THR A 59 3.27 0.04 16.01
N LEU A 60 3.91 1.21 16.18
CA LEU A 60 5.37 1.32 16.24
C LEU A 60 5.95 0.98 17.62
N SER A 61 5.14 0.95 18.68
CA SER A 61 5.61 0.72 20.06
C SER A 61 6.40 -0.58 20.30
N PRO A 62 6.09 -1.73 19.64
CA PRO A 62 6.86 -2.96 19.86
C PRO A 62 8.33 -2.84 19.45
N TRP A 63 8.64 -1.97 18.48
CA TRP A 63 10.02 -1.71 18.06
C TRP A 63 10.83 -1.03 19.17
N LEU A 64 10.21 -0.12 19.93
CA LEU A 64 10.86 0.52 21.08
C LEU A 64 11.13 -0.48 22.20
N VAL A 65 10.18 -1.38 22.47
CA VAL A 65 10.34 -2.46 23.44
C VAL A 65 11.48 -3.39 23.04
N LEU A 66 11.56 -3.77 21.76
CA LEU A 66 12.66 -4.59 21.24
C LEU A 66 14.03 -3.92 21.43
N LEU A 67 14.15 -2.63 21.08
CA LEU A 67 15.39 -1.87 21.25
C LEU A 67 15.77 -1.76 22.73
N GLY A 68 14.81 -1.48 23.61
CA GLY A 68 15.04 -1.47 25.06
C GLY A 68 15.51 -2.83 25.59
N GLY A 69 14.91 -3.92 25.13
CA GLY A 69 15.29 -5.28 25.49
C GLY A 69 16.73 -5.62 25.09
N TRP A 70 17.16 -5.24 23.89
CA TRP A 70 18.56 -5.44 23.47
C TRP A 70 19.56 -4.67 24.32
N LEU A 71 19.24 -3.44 24.69
CA LEU A 71 20.09 -2.64 25.57
C LEU A 71 20.21 -3.26 26.97
N GLN A 72 19.13 -3.80 27.52
CA GLN A 72 19.17 -4.53 28.80
C GLN A 72 20.04 -5.79 28.74
N LEU A 73 20.06 -6.49 27.60
CA LEU A 73 20.93 -7.64 27.37
C LEU A 73 22.40 -7.25 27.09
N GLY A 74 22.74 -5.95 27.08
CA GLY A 74 24.08 -5.46 26.73
C GLY A 74 24.43 -5.62 25.25
N ILE A 75 23.44 -5.78 24.38
CA ILE A 75 23.59 -5.84 22.92
C ILE A 75 23.50 -4.41 22.38
N THR A 76 24.64 -3.73 22.35
CA THR A 76 24.76 -2.37 21.80
C THR A 76 25.12 -2.44 20.31
N PRO A 77 24.62 -1.54 19.45
CA PRO A 77 24.99 -1.49 18.02
C PRO A 77 26.50 -1.46 17.80
N ALA A 78 27.25 -0.71 18.62
CA ALA A 78 28.71 -0.66 18.56
C ALA A 78 29.36 -2.04 18.76
N LYS A 79 28.84 -2.85 19.70
CA LYS A 79 29.34 -4.20 20.00
C LYS A 79 29.07 -5.16 18.83
N VAL A 80 27.89 -5.05 18.22
CA VAL A 80 27.54 -5.85 17.04
C VAL A 80 28.46 -5.50 15.86
N ILE A 81 28.68 -4.21 15.61
CA ILE A 81 29.57 -3.75 14.53
C ILE A 81 31.01 -4.18 14.80
N SER A 82 31.51 -4.03 16.03
CA SER A 82 32.87 -4.47 16.36
C SER A 82 33.06 -5.97 16.18
N GLU A 83 32.08 -6.80 16.56
CA GLU A 83 32.12 -8.25 16.34
C GLU A 83 32.09 -8.63 14.86
N LEU A 84 31.31 -7.92 14.05
CA LEU A 84 31.22 -8.16 12.61
C LEU A 84 32.50 -7.76 11.85
N VAL A 85 33.17 -6.69 12.30
CA VAL A 85 34.43 -6.20 11.71
C VAL A 85 35.65 -6.91 12.30
N SER A 86 35.52 -7.55 13.48
CA SER A 86 36.61 -8.31 14.09
C SER A 86 36.99 -9.55 13.26
N GLY A 87 38.15 -9.47 12.59
CA GLY A 87 38.70 -10.54 11.79
C GLY A 87 39.44 -10.07 10.55
N PRO A 88 39.72 -10.98 9.61
CA PRO A 88 40.37 -10.64 8.34
C PRO A 88 39.54 -9.63 7.54
N THR A 89 40.19 -8.62 6.96
CA THR A 89 39.54 -7.55 6.18
C THR A 89 38.59 -8.09 5.11
N VAL A 90 38.97 -9.20 4.45
CA VAL A 90 38.15 -9.87 3.42
C VAL A 90 36.79 -10.35 3.94
N ARG A 91 36.69 -10.71 5.22
CA ARG A 91 35.45 -11.11 5.88
C ARG A 91 34.54 -9.91 6.09
N ALA A 92 35.09 -8.85 6.67
CA ALA A 92 34.35 -7.62 6.94
C ALA A 92 33.76 -7.04 5.65
N VAL A 93 34.55 -7.04 4.57
CA VAL A 93 34.09 -6.61 3.24
C VAL A 93 32.97 -7.49 2.71
N SER A 94 33.06 -8.81 2.85
CA SER A 94 32.02 -9.74 2.37
C SER A 94 30.70 -9.56 3.14
N ILE A 95 30.77 -9.40 4.46
CA ILE A 95 29.60 -9.14 5.31
C ILE A 95 28.99 -7.78 4.98
N ALA A 96 29.81 -6.73 4.87
CA ALA A 96 29.35 -5.40 4.52
C ALA A 96 28.69 -5.37 3.13
N ALA A 97 29.27 -6.05 2.14
CA ALA A 97 28.69 -6.18 0.81
C ALA A 97 27.31 -6.86 0.85
N PHE A 98 27.16 -7.93 1.64
CA PHE A 98 25.88 -8.63 1.80
C PHE A 98 24.81 -7.79 2.52
N VAL A 99 25.18 -7.11 3.61
CA VAL A 99 24.23 -6.22 4.32
C VAL A 99 23.83 -5.05 3.44
N THR A 100 24.79 -4.48 2.68
CA THR A 100 24.51 -3.38 1.75
C THR A 100 23.61 -3.84 0.61
N SER A 101 23.79 -5.06 0.10
CA SER A 101 22.92 -5.60 -0.95
C SER A 101 21.50 -5.86 -0.43
N LEU A 102 21.34 -6.33 0.82
CA LEU A 102 20.03 -6.43 1.47
C LEU A 102 19.37 -5.06 1.66
N LEU A 103 20.12 -4.06 2.12
CA LEU A 103 19.62 -2.68 2.22
C LEU A 103 19.20 -2.11 0.85
N ALA A 104 19.95 -2.43 -0.21
CA ALA A 104 19.60 -2.03 -1.57
C ALA A 104 18.30 -2.69 -2.06
N VAL A 105 18.06 -3.96 -1.71
CA VAL A 105 16.79 -4.65 -2.01
C VAL A 105 15.62 -4.03 -1.25
N GLU A 106 15.79 -3.74 0.04
CA GLU A 106 14.74 -3.07 0.84
C GLU A 106 14.45 -1.66 0.31
N TYR A 107 15.48 -0.90 -0.06
CA TYR A 107 15.33 0.41 -0.67
C TYR A 107 14.64 0.34 -2.04
N LEU A 108 14.90 -0.70 -2.83
CA LEU A 108 14.18 -0.93 -4.08
C LEU A 108 12.67 -1.14 -3.81
N PHE A 109 12.29 -1.87 -2.77
CA PHE A 109 10.88 -2.01 -2.39
C PHE A 109 10.26 -0.71 -1.91
N TYR A 110 11.01 0.15 -1.22
CA TYR A 110 10.57 1.50 -0.91
C TYR A 110 10.32 2.34 -2.19
N LEU A 111 11.20 2.24 -3.19
CA LEU A 111 11.00 2.89 -4.48
C LEU A 111 9.81 2.32 -5.25
N TYR A 112 9.56 1.02 -5.16
CA TYR A 112 8.35 0.38 -5.70
C TYR A 112 7.08 0.93 -5.05
N TRP A 113 7.07 1.11 -3.73
CA TRP A 113 5.92 1.68 -3.03
C TRP A 113 5.63 3.13 -3.44
N THR A 114 6.66 3.91 -3.78
CA THR A 114 6.53 5.36 -3.99
C THR A 114 6.45 5.77 -5.45
N GLN A 115 7.17 5.11 -6.35
CA GLN A 115 7.43 5.64 -7.71
C GLN A 115 7.53 4.58 -8.83
N LEU A 116 8.01 3.36 -8.57
CA LEU A 116 8.35 2.41 -9.64
C LEU A 116 7.18 1.50 -10.05
N ASN A 117 7.18 1.13 -11.32
CA ASN A 117 6.27 0.12 -11.86
C ASN A 117 6.76 -1.30 -11.53
N LEU A 118 5.85 -2.28 -11.58
CA LEU A 118 6.18 -3.69 -11.28
C LEU A 118 7.30 -4.24 -12.18
N PHE A 119 7.23 -4.01 -13.50
CA PHE A 119 8.25 -4.52 -14.44
C PHE A 119 9.62 -3.88 -14.24
N GLN A 120 9.67 -2.59 -13.88
CA GLN A 120 10.92 -1.90 -13.54
C GLN A 120 11.54 -2.51 -12.26
N THR A 121 10.70 -2.69 -11.24
CA THR A 121 11.10 -3.30 -9.97
C THR A 121 11.65 -4.71 -10.18
N LEU A 122 10.95 -5.56 -10.93
CA LEU A 122 11.42 -6.91 -11.25
C LEU A 122 12.74 -6.90 -12.02
N THR A 123 12.93 -5.95 -12.94
CA THR A 123 14.19 -5.82 -13.70
C THR A 123 15.36 -5.47 -12.75
N TYR A 124 15.21 -4.45 -11.90
CA TYR A 124 16.25 -4.09 -10.93
C TYR A 124 16.48 -5.17 -9.87
N LEU A 125 15.39 -5.81 -9.41
CA LEU A 125 15.45 -6.90 -8.45
C LEU A 125 16.22 -8.10 -9.02
N SER A 126 16.05 -8.42 -10.31
CA SER A 126 16.78 -9.52 -10.94
C SER A 126 18.30 -9.31 -10.88
N GLY A 127 18.79 -8.11 -11.18
CA GLY A 127 20.20 -7.74 -11.03
C GLY A 127 20.68 -7.77 -9.57
N LEU A 128 19.92 -7.16 -8.66
CA LEU A 128 20.25 -7.12 -7.23
C LEU A 128 20.24 -8.51 -6.59
N THR A 129 19.38 -9.42 -7.03
CA THR A 129 19.30 -10.79 -6.51
C THR A 129 20.57 -11.57 -6.81
N VAL A 130 21.11 -11.45 -8.03
CA VAL A 130 22.39 -12.08 -8.40
C VAL A 130 23.52 -11.57 -7.51
N ILE A 131 23.62 -10.25 -7.32
CA ILE A 131 24.63 -9.63 -6.44
C ILE A 131 24.48 -10.13 -5.00
N THR A 132 23.25 -10.10 -4.48
CA THR A 132 22.91 -10.52 -3.11
C THR A 132 23.22 -11.99 -2.88
N PHE A 133 22.95 -12.85 -3.88
CA PHE A 133 23.24 -14.27 -3.80
C PHE A 133 24.74 -14.55 -3.66
N PHE A 134 25.58 -13.95 -4.51
CA PHE A 134 27.03 -14.14 -4.44
C PHE A 134 27.65 -13.50 -3.18
N ALA A 135 27.19 -12.30 -2.81
CA ALA A 135 27.62 -11.63 -1.58
C ALA A 135 27.25 -12.44 -0.34
N GLY A 136 26.02 -12.97 -0.31
CA GLY A 136 25.52 -13.83 0.75
C GLY A 136 26.32 -15.13 0.88
N GLN A 137 26.57 -15.84 -0.21
CA GLN A 137 27.34 -17.08 -0.19
C GLN A 137 28.73 -16.86 0.43
N ARG A 138 29.42 -15.77 0.04
CA ARG A 138 30.73 -15.41 0.59
C ARG A 138 30.66 -15.00 2.06
N ALA A 139 29.68 -14.17 2.44
CA ALA A 139 29.50 -13.72 3.81
C ALA A 139 29.20 -14.91 4.75
N LEU A 140 28.25 -15.78 4.40
CA LEU A 140 27.87 -16.93 5.23
C LEU A 140 29.01 -17.96 5.34
N SER A 141 29.71 -18.25 4.24
CA SER A 141 30.89 -19.13 4.25
C SER A 141 31.98 -18.60 5.19
N SER A 142 32.21 -17.28 5.18
CA SER A 142 33.21 -16.66 6.05
C SER A 142 32.87 -16.76 7.55
N ILE A 143 31.57 -16.75 7.89
CA ILE A 143 31.09 -16.96 9.26
C ILE A 143 31.27 -18.43 9.66
N GLN A 144 30.97 -19.37 8.77
CA GLN A 144 31.19 -20.79 9.02
C GLN A 144 32.68 -21.09 9.26
N SER A 145 33.59 -20.56 8.44
CA SER A 145 35.03 -20.74 8.64
C SER A 145 35.51 -20.19 9.99
N ARG A 146 34.96 -19.07 10.47
CA ARG A 146 35.26 -18.53 11.82
C ARG A 146 34.85 -19.51 12.92
N ARG A 147 33.66 -20.14 12.80
CA ARG A 147 33.17 -21.10 13.78
C ARG A 147 34.10 -22.32 13.86
N ILE A 148 34.42 -22.90 12.70
CA ILE A 148 35.34 -24.04 12.62
C ILE A 148 36.72 -23.68 13.18
N SER A 149 37.28 -22.52 12.85
CA SER A 149 38.59 -22.10 13.38
C SER A 149 38.59 -21.91 14.91
N ASN A 150 37.45 -21.50 15.48
CA ASN A 150 37.33 -21.33 16.92
C ASN A 150 37.21 -22.68 17.64
N GLU A 151 36.51 -23.65 17.05
CA GLU A 151 36.42 -25.02 17.57
C GLU A 151 37.79 -25.73 17.55
N LEU A 152 38.58 -25.54 16.49
CA LEU A 152 39.94 -26.10 16.39
C LEU A 152 40.94 -25.46 17.36
N LYS A 153 40.66 -24.26 17.87
CA LYS A 153 41.52 -23.54 18.81
C LYS A 153 41.20 -23.88 20.27
N LYS A 154 40.07 -24.54 20.53
CA LYS A 154 39.61 -24.96 21.86
C LYS A 154 40.20 -26.32 22.22
#